data_AF-K2IJ08-F1
#
_entry.id   AF-K2IJ08-F1
#
_cell.length_a   1.000
_cell.length_b   1.000
_cell.length_c   1.000
_cell.angle_alpha   90.00
_cell.angle_beta   90.00
_cell.angle_gamma   90.00
#
_symmetry.space_group_name_H-M   'P 1'
#
loop_
_entity.id
_entity.type
_entity.pdbx_description
1 polymer ?
#
loop_
_entity_poly.entity_id
_entity_poly.type
_entity_poly.pdbx_seq_one_letter_code
_entity_poly.pdbx_strand_id
1 'polypeptide(L)'
;MKPFTYALALMLPLTLAAPGFAQNVTVTTGKGGTMTKNRSCMVDGQMVICDTMTTGTTAGGQTVSRNRQRTVEQGGSTTTVTGTGPSGESNTRTRTLLITR
;
A
#
# COMPACT_ATOMS: atom_id res chain seq x y z
N MET A 1 36.69 36.02 35.19
CA MET A 1 37.02 35.46 33.86
C MET A 1 36.32 34.12 33.70
N LYS A 2 35.75 33.89 32.52
CA LYS A 2 34.99 32.70 32.03
C LYS A 2 35.71 31.35 32.27
N PRO A 3 35.04 30.16 32.17
CA PRO A 3 34.01 29.88 31.17
C PRO A 3 32.70 29.24 31.66
N PHE A 4 31.63 29.80 31.09
CA PHE A 4 30.30 29.24 30.94
C PHE A 4 30.39 27.99 30.05
N THR A 5 30.04 26.83 30.60
CA THR A 5 30.00 25.58 29.83
C THR A 5 28.65 25.48 29.12
N TYR A 6 28.73 25.40 27.80
CA TYR A 6 27.64 25.32 26.84
C TYR A 6 26.81 24.04 27.04
N ALA A 7 25.53 24.18 27.41
CA ALA A 7 24.52 23.13 27.23
C ALA A 7 23.79 23.36 25.89
N LEU A 8 24.51 23.10 24.81
CA LEU A 8 23.96 23.02 23.46
C LEU A 8 23.59 21.55 23.17
N ALA A 9 22.55 21.36 22.37
CA ALA A 9 22.10 20.10 21.76
C ALA A 9 21.04 19.28 22.52
N LEU A 10 19.81 19.81 22.51
CA LEU A 10 18.62 18.96 22.45
C LEU A 10 18.05 18.98 21.02
N MET A 11 18.86 18.54 20.04
CA MET A 11 18.36 18.17 18.72
C MET A 11 17.96 16.70 18.81
N LEU A 12 16.71 16.43 19.22
CA LEU A 12 16.13 15.13 18.91
C LEU A 12 16.09 15.03 17.38
N PRO A 13 16.70 14.01 16.75
CA PRO A 13 16.35 13.69 15.39
C PRO A 13 14.87 13.30 15.43
N LEU A 14 14.01 14.10 14.81
CA LEU A 14 12.72 13.61 14.32
C LEU A 14 13.08 12.46 13.38
N THR A 15 13.14 11.24 13.92
CA THR A 15 13.35 10.04 13.14
C THR A 15 12.23 10.02 12.12
N LEU A 16 12.63 10.22 10.87
CA LEU A 16 11.76 10.29 9.73
C LEU A 16 10.74 9.17 9.81
N ALA A 17 9.46 9.54 9.87
CA ALA A 17 8.39 8.64 9.46
C ALA A 17 8.64 8.33 7.99
N ALA A 18 9.41 7.28 7.70
CA ALA A 18 9.66 6.85 6.35
C ALA A 18 8.33 6.40 5.74
N PRO A 19 7.79 7.08 4.70
CA PRO A 19 6.62 6.58 4.01
C PRO A 19 6.98 5.23 3.38
N GLY A 20 6.10 4.25 3.53
CA GLY A 20 6.29 2.91 2.99
C GLY A 20 6.47 2.98 1.47
N PHE A 21 7.68 2.67 0.99
CA PHE A 21 8.04 2.70 -0.41
C PHE A 21 7.07 1.90 -1.27
N ALA A 22 6.63 2.48 -2.38
CA ALA A 22 5.90 1.76 -3.41
C ALA A 22 6.75 0.59 -3.91
N GLN A 23 6.24 -0.63 -3.76
CA GLN A 23 6.89 -1.87 -4.19
C GLN A 23 6.29 -2.32 -5.52
N ASN A 24 7.11 -2.34 -6.57
CA ASN A 24 6.72 -2.79 -7.90
C ASN A 24 7.41 -4.10 -8.23
N VAL A 25 6.64 -5.11 -8.64
CA VAL A 25 7.14 -6.39 -9.12
C VAL A 25 6.47 -6.72 -10.45
N THR A 26 7.28 -6.98 -11.47
CA THR A 26 6.80 -7.45 -12.78
C THR A 26 7.32 -8.85 -13.04
N VAL A 27 6.44 -9.75 -13.46
CA VAL A 27 6.75 -11.15 -13.77
C VAL A 27 6.24 -11.48 -15.16
N THR A 28 7.12 -12.02 -16.01
CA THR A 28 6.72 -12.65 -17.27
C THR A 28 6.38 -14.11 -17.00
N THR A 29 5.16 -14.50 -17.32
CA THR A 29 4.67 -15.87 -17.14
C THR A 29 5.20 -16.77 -18.25
N GLY A 30 5.41 -18.07 -17.97
CA GLY A 30 6.02 -19.02 -18.91
C GLY A 30 5.27 -19.27 -20.23
N LYS A 31 4.11 -18.62 -20.45
CA LYS A 31 3.35 -18.67 -21.70
C LYS A 31 3.34 -17.35 -22.47
N GLY A 32 4.16 -16.36 -22.09
CA GLY A 32 4.29 -15.07 -22.79
C GLY A 32 3.36 -13.95 -22.31
N GLY A 33 2.56 -14.17 -21.27
CA GLY A 33 1.81 -13.11 -20.59
C GLY A 33 2.65 -12.40 -19.53
N THR A 34 2.21 -11.23 -19.07
CA THR A 34 2.86 -10.44 -18.02
C THR A 34 1.95 -10.26 -16.81
N MET A 35 2.53 -10.11 -15.62
CA MET A 35 1.84 -9.68 -14.43
C MET A 35 2.66 -8.57 -13.75
N THR A 36 2.02 -7.45 -13.46
CA THR A 36 2.60 -6.35 -12.70
C THR A 36 1.83 -6.21 -11.40
N LYS A 37 2.54 -6.12 -10.28
CA LYS A 37 1.96 -5.87 -8.96
C LYS A 37 2.64 -4.67 -8.33
N ASN A 38 1.85 -3.64 -8.04
CA ASN A 38 2.27 -2.44 -7.33
C ASN A 38 1.60 -2.43 -5.97
N ARG A 39 2.38 -2.25 -4.90
CA ARG A 39 1.87 -2.00 -3.55
C ARG A 39 2.36 -0.66 -3.07
N SER A 40 1.44 0.22 -2.67
CA SER A 40 1.75 1.49 -2.00
C SER A 40 1.10 1.52 -0.64
N CYS A 41 1.78 2.06 0.37
CA CYS A 41 1.20 2.28 1.68
C CYS A 41 1.51 3.69 2.16
N MET A 42 0.48 4.40 2.61
CA MET A 42 0.60 5.71 3.21
C MET A 42 0.02 5.71 4.62
N VAL A 43 0.59 6.57 5.46
CA VAL A 43 0.07 6.88 6.78
C VAL A 43 -0.58 8.25 6.68
N ASP A 44 -1.85 8.34 7.08
CA ASP A 44 -2.62 9.57 7.13
C ASP A 44 -3.22 9.74 8.53
N GLY A 45 -2.60 10.59 9.34
CA GLY A 45 -2.93 10.71 10.77
C GLY A 45 -2.75 9.39 11.54
N GLN A 46 -3.85 8.88 12.12
CA GLN A 46 -3.89 7.60 12.86
C GLN A 46 -4.28 6.40 11.98
N MET A 47 -4.39 6.61 10.67
CA MET A 47 -4.85 5.61 9.71
C MET A 47 -3.71 5.17 8.80
N VAL A 48 -3.66 3.89 8.46
CA VAL A 48 -2.76 3.35 7.43
C VAL A 48 -3.59 2.84 6.27
N ILE A 49 -3.35 3.38 5.07
CA ILE A 49 -3.96 2.93 3.83
C ILE A 49 -2.90 2.22 3.01
N CYS A 50 -3.16 0.98 2.61
CA CYS A 50 -2.33 0.20 1.73
C CYS A 50 -3.11 -0.23 0.49
N ASP A 51 -2.71 0.27 -0.67
CA ASP A 51 -3.21 -0.15 -1.97
C ASP A 51 -2.31 -1.21 -2.57
N THR A 52 -2.92 -2.18 -3.25
CA THR A 52 -2.21 -3.20 -4.02
C THR A 52 -2.93 -3.39 -5.34
N MET A 53 -2.37 -2.82 -6.41
CA MET A 53 -2.82 -3.01 -7.76
C MET A 53 -2.08 -4.20 -8.38
N THR A 54 -2.82 -5.14 -8.96
CA THR A 54 -2.26 -6.21 -9.78
C THR A 54 -2.88 -6.14 -11.15
N THR A 55 -2.06 -6.05 -12.19
CA THR A 55 -2.49 -6.10 -13.59
C THR A 55 -1.87 -7.33 -14.22
N GLY A 56 -2.67 -8.17 -14.86
CA GLY A 56 -2.19 -9.32 -15.62
C GLY A 56 -2.61 -9.18 -17.07
N THR A 57 -1.69 -9.43 -17.99
CA THR A 57 -1.96 -9.49 -19.42
C THR A 57 -1.60 -10.87 -19.92
N THR A 58 -2.56 -11.56 -20.53
CA THR A 58 -2.32 -12.87 -21.15
C THR A 58 -1.51 -12.72 -22.44
N ALA A 59 -0.94 -13.81 -22.95
CA ALA A 59 -0.23 -13.81 -24.22
C ALA A 59 -1.11 -13.39 -25.42
N GLY A 60 -2.43 -13.59 -25.32
CA GLY A 60 -3.41 -13.12 -26.30
C GLY A 60 -3.82 -11.65 -26.14
N GLY A 61 -3.14 -10.89 -25.28
CA GLY A 61 -3.38 -9.44 -25.09
C GLY A 61 -4.54 -9.09 -24.13
N GLN A 62 -5.31 -10.07 -23.66
CA GLN A 62 -6.38 -9.81 -22.69
C GLN A 62 -5.80 -9.36 -21.36
N THR A 63 -6.30 -8.25 -20.82
CA THR A 63 -5.81 -7.67 -19.57
C THR A 63 -6.89 -7.75 -18.49
N VAL A 64 -6.47 -8.10 -17.28
CA VAL A 64 -7.31 -8.08 -16.08
C VAL A 64 -6.61 -7.28 -15.00
N SER A 65 -7.38 -6.62 -14.15
CA SER A 65 -6.82 -5.91 -13.02
C SER A 65 -7.52 -6.27 -11.71
N ARG A 66 -6.79 -6.11 -10.61
CA ARG A 66 -7.29 -6.30 -9.27
C ARG A 66 -6.68 -5.25 -8.37
N ASN A 67 -7.51 -4.35 -7.86
CA ASN A 67 -7.13 -3.47 -6.77
C ASN A 67 -7.52 -4.08 -5.42
N ARG A 68 -6.65 -3.96 -4.44
CA ARG A 68 -6.97 -4.23 -3.04
C ARG A 68 -6.52 -3.04 -2.20
N GLN A 69 -7.47 -2.32 -1.64
CA GLN A 69 -7.23 -1.28 -0.66
C GLN A 69 -7.49 -1.85 0.73
N ARG A 70 -6.53 -1.70 1.64
CA ARG A 70 -6.70 -1.99 3.06
C ARG A 70 -6.51 -0.71 3.85
N THR A 71 -7.54 -0.34 4.58
CA THR A 71 -7.50 0.73 5.57
C THR A 71 -7.42 0.12 6.95
N VAL A 72 -6.52 0.62 7.79
CA VAL A 72 -6.36 0.24 9.19
C VAL A 72 -6.52 1.50 10.01
N GLU A 73 -7.45 1.46 10.96
CA GLU A 73 -7.77 2.57 11.87
C GLU A 73 -7.74 2.07 13.30
N GLN A 74 -7.83 2.99 14.27
CA GLN A 74 -7.91 2.62 15.67
C GLN A 74 -9.22 1.85 15.92
N GLY A 75 -9.10 0.55 16.26
CA GLY A 75 -10.25 -0.31 16.53
C GLY A 75 -10.69 -1.21 15.36
N GLY A 76 -10.03 -1.17 14.20
CA GLY A 76 -10.40 -2.09 13.11
C GLY A 76 -9.59 -1.99 11.83
N SER A 77 -9.99 -2.78 10.84
CA SER A 77 -9.46 -2.73 9.48
C SER A 77 -10.53 -3.06 8.47
N THR A 78 -10.64 -2.22 7.44
CA THR A 78 -11.50 -2.44 6.28
C THR A 78 -10.64 -2.83 5.08
N THR A 79 -11.06 -3.84 4.33
CA THR A 79 -10.42 -4.22 3.07
C THR A 79 -11.45 -4.25 1.97
N THR A 80 -11.20 -3.46 0.93
CA THR A 80 -11.97 -3.44 -0.31
C THR A 80 -11.15 -4.09 -1.41
N VAL A 81 -11.74 -5.01 -2.16
CA VAL A 81 -11.12 -5.64 -3.33
C VAL A 81 -12.03 -5.43 -4.51
N THR A 82 -11.49 -4.81 -5.56
CA THR A 82 -12.17 -4.64 -6.84
C THR A 82 -11.37 -5.39 -7.90
N GLY A 83 -12.04 -6.26 -8.65
CA GLY A 83 -11.46 -6.93 -9.81
C GLY A 83 -12.18 -6.50 -11.08
N THR A 84 -11.43 -6.26 -12.14
CA THR A 84 -11.94 -5.88 -13.46
C THR A 84 -11.49 -6.93 -14.48
N GLY A 85 -12.46 -7.50 -15.21
CA GLY A 85 -12.24 -8.50 -16.24
C GLY A 85 -11.82 -7.89 -17.59
N PRO A 86 -11.50 -8.72 -18.60
CA PRO A 86 -11.05 -8.26 -19.91
C PRO A 86 -12.11 -7.47 -20.68
N SER A 87 -13.38 -7.75 -20.44
CA SER A 87 -14.55 -7.08 -21.01
C SER A 87 -14.96 -5.81 -20.24
N GLY A 88 -14.22 -5.46 -19.19
CA GLY A 88 -14.40 -4.23 -18.42
C GLY A 88 -15.40 -4.35 -17.25
N GLU A 89 -16.12 -5.47 -17.10
CA GLU A 89 -16.98 -5.66 -15.94
C GLU A 89 -16.15 -5.72 -14.67
N SER A 90 -16.66 -5.08 -13.63
CA SER A 90 -15.99 -5.01 -12.34
C SER A 90 -16.87 -5.58 -11.24
N ASN A 91 -16.25 -6.31 -10.31
CA ASN A 91 -16.90 -6.77 -9.10
C ASN A 91 -16.10 -6.31 -7.88
N THR A 92 -16.82 -5.79 -6.88
CA THR A 92 -16.24 -5.26 -5.65
C THR A 92 -16.76 -6.03 -4.45
N ARG A 93 -15.85 -6.39 -3.55
CA ARG A 93 -16.18 -6.94 -2.24
C ARG A 93 -15.47 -6.16 -1.14
N THR A 94 -16.18 -5.95 -0.05
CA THR A 94 -15.67 -5.24 1.12
C THR A 94 -15.80 -6.14 2.34
N ARG A 95 -14.76 -6.17 3.17
CA ARG A 95 -14.77 -6.86 4.46
C ARG A 95 -14.23 -5.94 5.54
N THR A 96 -14.95 -5.84 6.64
CA THR A 96 -14.51 -5.10 7.84
C THR A 96 -14.20 -6.07 8.97
N LEU A 97 -13.11 -5.80 9.67
CA LEU A 97 -12.70 -6.47 10.89
C LEU A 97 -12.71 -5.43 12.01
N LEU A 98 -13.51 -5.65 13.04
CA LEU A 98 -13.57 -4.79 14.22
C LEU A 98 -12.86 -5.49 15.38
N ILE A 99 -12.08 -4.73 16.14
CA ILE A 99 -11.42 -5.21 17.36
C ILE A 99 -12.21 -4.65 18.53
N THR A 100 -13.09 -5.46 19.10
CA THR A 100 -13.83 -5.13 20.33
C THR A 100 -13.03 -5.63 21.53
N ARG A 101 -12.80 -4.77 22.54
CA ARG A 101 -12.24 -5.15 23.84
C ARG A 101 -13.36 -5.34 24.85
#